data_AF-A0A9N9SJY2-F1
#
_entry.id   AF-A0A9N9SJY2-F1
#
_cell.length_a   1.000
_cell.length_b   1.000
_cell.length_c   1.000
_cell.angle_alpha   90.00
_cell.angle_beta   90.00
_cell.angle_gamma   90.00
#
_symmetry.space_group_name_H-M   'P 1'
#
loop_
_entity.id
_entity.type
_entity.pdbx_description
1 polymer ?
#
loop_
_entity_poly.entity_id
_entity_poly.type
_entity_poly.pdbx_seq_one_letter_code
_entity_poly.pdbx_strand_id
1 'polypeptide(L)'
;MLIGLVRESVMQCFCHTCRAPLASAVHRSQMPITKVKTKSKISIQDQPKRVQFVTTEVRCQEKTKGGLRYEVILGEPDVKAPPPKLSLSPKGSMSVQDIEDKLKAAEERRQQLESNKMAAWSAKIMKIEEASRKKNEKTCQFISATRDALEQKMGTHVEKREAYITDLRSKLKDHIENVEKTRLSLEVQTEEVRSAIEDKLKTASQQRDDNIKKMLERLKEHEEQVAKVREQNTVKLQQLDLAIQEKLEQAQSRKEQLEQEQKEKLKSYEKRAELVRQNKAQLVAEGKLIPSSG
;
A
#
# COMPACT_ATOMS: atom_id res chain seq x y z
N MET A 1 -25.00 -69.55 -33.11
CA MET A 1 -24.47 -68.31 -33.72
C MET A 1 -25.66 -67.40 -33.98
N LEU A 2 -26.23 -66.77 -32.95
CA LEU A 2 -25.87 -65.43 -32.46
C LEU A 2 -25.72 -64.40 -33.59
N ILE A 3 -26.79 -63.63 -33.83
CA ILE A 3 -26.87 -62.16 -33.90
C ILE A 3 -28.18 -61.85 -34.65
N GLY A 4 -29.28 -61.94 -33.91
CA GLY A 4 -30.64 -61.57 -34.35
C GLY A 4 -31.42 -60.93 -33.20
N LEU A 5 -30.69 -60.35 -32.24
CA LEU A 5 -31.23 -59.71 -31.05
C LEU A 5 -30.65 -58.30 -30.99
N VAL A 6 -31.51 -57.33 -30.67
CA VAL A 6 -31.24 -55.91 -30.47
C VAL A 6 -31.19 -55.06 -31.76
N ARG A 7 -32.34 -54.90 -32.42
CA ARG A 7 -32.56 -53.71 -33.26
C ARG A 7 -33.82 -52.91 -32.99
N GLU A 8 -34.47 -53.14 -31.84
CA GLU A 8 -35.50 -52.26 -31.29
C GLU A 8 -35.38 -52.22 -29.76
N SER A 9 -34.25 -51.69 -29.27
CA SER A 9 -34.20 -51.16 -27.90
C SER A 9 -34.54 -49.68 -27.98
N VAL A 10 -35.81 -49.38 -27.78
CA VAL A 10 -36.30 -48.00 -27.64
C VAL A 10 -35.88 -47.53 -26.24
N MET A 11 -34.59 -47.21 -26.07
CA MET A 11 -34.12 -46.43 -24.93
C MET A 11 -34.61 -45.00 -25.13
N GLN A 12 -35.83 -44.76 -24.67
CA GLN A 12 -36.45 -43.45 -24.60
C GLN A 12 -35.70 -42.65 -23.52
N CYS A 13 -34.82 -41.74 -23.93
CA CYS A 13 -34.17 -40.81 -23.00
C CYS A 13 -35.26 -39.96 -22.32
N PHE A 14 -35.39 -40.07 -21.00
CA PHE A 14 -36.21 -39.18 -20.15
C PHE A 14 -35.53 -37.81 -19.94
N CYS A 15 -34.93 -37.27 -20.98
CA CYS A 15 -34.25 -35.98 -20.94
C CYS A 15 -34.95 -35.01 -21.91
N HIS A 16 -35.53 -33.93 -21.37
CA HIS A 16 -36.29 -32.91 -22.12
C HIS A 16 -35.44 -32.01 -23.06
N THR A 17 -34.27 -32.47 -23.52
CA THR A 17 -33.35 -31.63 -24.31
C THR A 17 -32.74 -32.32 -25.54
N CYS A 18 -33.07 -33.58 -25.81
CA CYS A 18 -32.52 -34.31 -26.95
C CYS A 18 -33.49 -34.31 -28.15
N ARG A 19 -33.52 -33.20 -28.90
CA ARG A 19 -34.25 -33.09 -30.17
C ARG A 19 -33.29 -33.28 -31.34
N ALA A 20 -33.10 -34.53 -31.78
CA ALA A 20 -32.38 -34.83 -33.02
C ALA A 20 -33.31 -34.64 -34.24
N PRO A 21 -32.90 -33.92 -35.30
CA PRO A 21 -33.71 -33.75 -36.51
C PRO A 21 -33.84 -35.05 -37.30
N LEU A 22 -35.07 -35.39 -37.67
CA LEU A 22 -35.40 -36.52 -38.54
C LEU A 22 -34.82 -36.29 -39.94
N ALA A 23 -34.17 -37.32 -40.49
CA ALA A 23 -33.71 -37.33 -41.88
C ALA A 23 -34.88 -37.60 -42.84
N SER A 24 -34.96 -36.79 -43.90
CA SER A 24 -35.99 -36.83 -44.94
C SER A 24 -35.89 -38.08 -45.82
N ALA A 25 -37.05 -38.57 -46.22
CA ALA A 25 -37.24 -39.77 -47.02
C ALA A 25 -36.65 -39.70 -48.44
N VAL A 26 -36.28 -40.89 -48.92
CA VAL A 26 -35.80 -41.24 -50.26
C VAL A 26 -36.85 -40.89 -51.34
N HIS A 27 -36.43 -40.23 -52.42
CA HIS A 27 -37.12 -40.29 -53.71
C HIS A 27 -36.18 -40.75 -54.82
N ARG A 28 -36.44 -41.98 -55.29
CA ARG A 28 -35.86 -42.62 -56.47
C ARG A 28 -36.83 -42.41 -57.63
N SER A 29 -36.42 -41.69 -58.68
CA SER A 29 -37.12 -41.66 -59.97
C SER A 29 -36.06 -41.61 -61.08
N GLN A 30 -35.83 -42.74 -61.74
CA GLN A 30 -36.37 -43.17 -63.04
C GLN A 30 -35.77 -42.40 -64.24
N MET A 31 -34.92 -43.14 -64.95
CA MET A 31 -34.39 -42.86 -66.29
C MET A 31 -35.48 -43.10 -67.35
N PRO A 32 -35.57 -42.28 -68.41
CA PRO A 32 -36.30 -42.64 -69.62
C PRO A 32 -35.37 -43.28 -70.67
N ILE A 33 -35.69 -44.53 -71.00
CA ILE A 33 -35.16 -45.29 -72.14
C ILE A 33 -35.95 -44.88 -73.38
N THR A 34 -35.31 -44.29 -74.40
CA THR A 34 -35.93 -44.08 -75.72
C THR A 34 -35.65 -45.26 -76.64
N LYS A 35 -36.72 -45.94 -77.07
CA LYS A 35 -36.70 -47.06 -78.03
C LYS A 35 -36.70 -46.58 -79.49
N VAL A 36 -35.74 -47.13 -80.24
CA VAL A 36 -35.75 -47.65 -81.63
C VAL A 36 -36.91 -47.25 -82.56
N LYS A 37 -36.56 -46.87 -83.80
CA LYS A 37 -37.41 -47.12 -84.98
C LYS A 37 -36.60 -47.52 -86.22
N THR A 38 -36.41 -48.82 -86.39
CA THR A 38 -36.07 -49.48 -87.64
C THR A 38 -37.27 -49.39 -88.58
N LYS A 39 -37.07 -48.95 -89.83
CA LYS A 39 -38.08 -49.09 -90.88
C LYS A 39 -37.54 -49.96 -92.01
N SER A 40 -38.35 -50.94 -92.35
CA SER A 40 -38.17 -51.99 -93.34
C SER A 40 -38.70 -51.56 -94.71
N LYS A 41 -37.92 -51.94 -95.73
CA LYS A 41 -38.29 -52.58 -97.00
C LYS A 41 -39.59 -52.12 -97.69
N ILE A 42 -39.44 -51.30 -98.73
CA ILE A 42 -40.45 -51.11 -99.78
C ILE A 42 -40.16 -52.11 -100.91
N SER A 43 -41.22 -52.82 -101.28
CA SER A 43 -41.36 -53.73 -102.41
C SER A 43 -41.40 -52.95 -103.72
N ILE A 44 -40.58 -53.34 -104.71
CA ILE A 44 -40.73 -52.92 -106.11
C ILE A 44 -40.71 -54.16 -107.00
N GLN A 45 -41.92 -54.68 -107.18
CA GLN A 45 -42.54 -55.15 -108.43
C GLN A 45 -41.61 -55.44 -109.62
N ASP A 46 -41.49 -56.72 -109.94
CA ASP A 46 -40.95 -57.26 -111.19
C ASP A 46 -41.71 -56.73 -112.41
N GLN A 47 -40.98 -56.06 -113.31
CA GLN A 47 -41.41 -55.72 -114.66
C GLN A 47 -40.56 -56.54 -115.65
N PRO A 48 -41.17 -57.20 -116.66
CA PRO A 48 -40.43 -58.05 -117.59
C PRO A 48 -39.42 -57.25 -118.43
N LYS A 49 -38.20 -57.77 -118.46
CA LYS A 49 -36.99 -57.24 -119.14
C LYS A 49 -37.25 -56.97 -120.62
N ARG A 50 -37.18 -55.71 -121.04
CA ARG A 50 -36.89 -55.35 -122.43
C ARG A 50 -35.41 -55.66 -122.68
N VAL A 51 -35.12 -56.62 -123.55
CA VAL A 51 -33.76 -56.90 -124.02
C VAL A 51 -33.32 -55.73 -124.90
N GLN A 52 -32.60 -54.77 -124.32
CA GLN A 52 -31.86 -53.77 -125.08
C GLN A 52 -30.54 -54.41 -125.51
N PHE A 53 -30.30 -54.47 -126.83
CA PHE A 53 -29.02 -54.85 -127.38
C PHE A 53 -28.04 -53.70 -127.16
N VAL A 54 -27.27 -53.77 -126.08
CA VAL A 54 -26.24 -52.77 -125.77
C VAL A 54 -24.90 -53.27 -126.30
N THR A 55 -24.26 -52.49 -127.17
CA THR A 55 -22.91 -52.73 -127.69
C THR A 55 -21.92 -52.72 -126.53
N THR A 56 -21.56 -53.91 -126.04
CA THR A 56 -20.60 -54.10 -124.96
C THR A 56 -19.18 -54.06 -125.53
N GLU A 57 -18.40 -53.06 -125.16
CA GLU A 57 -16.97 -52.98 -125.49
C GLU A 57 -16.12 -53.42 -124.29
N VAL A 58 -15.19 -54.34 -124.52
CA VAL A 58 -14.18 -54.73 -123.53
C VAL A 58 -12.87 -54.05 -123.88
N ARG A 59 -12.37 -53.20 -122.99
CA ARG A 59 -11.10 -52.47 -123.13
C ARG A 59 -10.13 -52.84 -122.02
N CYS A 60 -8.86 -52.46 -122.22
CA CYS A 60 -7.79 -52.57 -121.22
C CYS A 60 -7.62 -53.98 -120.64
N GLN A 61 -7.62 -54.99 -121.52
CA GLN A 61 -7.44 -56.39 -121.12
C GLN A 61 -5.97 -56.67 -120.79
N GLU A 62 -5.67 -56.85 -119.50
CA GLU A 62 -4.33 -57.17 -119.00
C GLU A 62 -4.30 -58.57 -118.39
N LYS A 63 -3.56 -59.48 -119.04
CA LYS A 63 -3.39 -60.87 -118.59
C LYS A 63 -2.07 -61.00 -117.84
N THR A 64 -2.15 -61.43 -116.59
CA THR A 64 -1.00 -61.85 -115.81
C THR A 64 -1.11 -63.34 -115.47
N LYS A 65 -0.02 -63.98 -115.01
CA LYS A 65 -0.04 -65.40 -114.61
C LYS A 65 -1.08 -65.71 -113.52
N GLY A 66 -1.48 -64.71 -112.72
CA GLY A 66 -2.46 -64.83 -111.64
C GLY A 66 -3.91 -64.54 -112.04
N GLY A 67 -4.18 -64.25 -113.32
CA GLY A 67 -5.53 -63.97 -113.81
C GLY A 67 -5.59 -62.81 -114.78
N LEU A 68 -6.80 -62.59 -115.28
CA LEU A 68 -7.10 -61.59 -116.30
C LEU A 68 -7.96 -60.47 -115.69
N ARG A 69 -7.52 -59.22 -115.83
CA ARG A 69 -8.36 -58.05 -115.57
C ARG A 69 -8.71 -57.36 -116.89
N TYR A 70 -9.97 -56.96 -117.05
CA TYR A 70 -10.43 -56.16 -118.16
C TYR A 70 -11.53 -55.23 -117.69
N GLU A 71 -11.68 -54.10 -118.37
CA GLU A 71 -12.75 -53.16 -118.14
C GLU A 71 -13.87 -53.45 -119.14
N VAL A 72 -15.08 -53.72 -118.61
CA VAL A 72 -16.28 -53.94 -119.42
C VAL A 72 -17.10 -52.66 -119.42
N ILE A 73 -17.15 -52.00 -120.57
CA ILE A 73 -17.98 -50.83 -120.77
C ILE A 73 -19.26 -51.30 -121.45
N LEU A 74 -20.33 -51.36 -120.65
CA LEU A 74 -21.67 -51.76 -121.09
C LEU A 74 -22.40 -50.63 -121.84
N GLY A 75 -21.75 -49.51 -122.14
CA GLY A 75 -22.32 -48.32 -122.78
C GLY A 75 -21.50 -47.08 -122.42
N GLU A 76 -21.32 -46.15 -123.36
CA GLU A 76 -20.62 -44.89 -123.07
C GLU A 76 -21.45 -44.04 -122.09
N PRO A 77 -20.82 -43.38 -121.10
CA PRO A 77 -21.55 -42.59 -120.12
C PRO A 77 -22.27 -41.42 -120.82
N ASP A 78 -23.60 -41.38 -120.66
CA ASP A 78 -24.52 -40.45 -121.36
C ASP A 78 -24.37 -38.97 -120.97
N VAL A 79 -23.33 -38.63 -120.18
CA VAL A 79 -23.10 -37.26 -119.71
C VAL A 79 -21.60 -36.98 -119.58
N LYS A 80 -21.06 -36.07 -120.40
CA LYS A 80 -19.76 -35.40 -120.14
C LYS A 80 -19.91 -34.37 -119.00
N ALA A 81 -20.37 -34.79 -117.82
CA ALA A 81 -20.47 -33.93 -116.64
C ALA A 81 -19.34 -34.24 -115.65
N PRO A 82 -18.60 -33.23 -115.14
CA PRO A 82 -17.61 -33.43 -114.10
C PRO A 82 -18.27 -33.88 -112.78
N PRO A 83 -17.56 -34.64 -111.92
CA PRO A 83 -18.10 -35.20 -110.69
C PRO A 83 -18.64 -34.10 -109.74
N PRO A 84 -19.69 -34.38 -108.95
CA PRO A 84 -20.27 -33.42 -108.02
C PRO A 84 -19.19 -32.90 -107.04
N LYS A 85 -19.11 -31.58 -106.89
CA LYS A 85 -18.22 -30.95 -105.90
C LYS A 85 -18.68 -31.33 -104.50
N LEU A 86 -18.07 -32.37 -103.91
CA LEU A 86 -18.14 -32.61 -102.48
C LEU A 86 -17.58 -31.37 -101.78
N SER A 87 -18.34 -30.81 -100.82
CA SER A 87 -17.85 -29.73 -99.97
C SER A 87 -16.55 -30.20 -99.32
N LEU A 88 -15.43 -29.59 -99.71
CA LEU A 88 -14.12 -29.92 -99.18
C LEU A 88 -14.15 -29.66 -97.67
N SER A 89 -14.00 -30.72 -96.86
CA SER A 89 -13.59 -30.56 -95.46
C SER A 89 -12.37 -29.62 -95.40
N PRO A 90 -12.25 -28.75 -94.38
CA PRO A 90 -11.20 -27.75 -94.32
C PRO A 90 -9.82 -28.35 -94.65
N LYS A 91 -9.29 -28.02 -95.83
CA LYS A 91 -7.94 -28.41 -96.25
C LYS A 91 -6.96 -27.38 -95.70
N GLY A 92 -6.67 -27.48 -94.40
CA GLY A 92 -5.51 -26.85 -93.79
C GLY A 92 -4.54 -27.94 -93.36
N SER A 93 -3.37 -28.05 -94.00
CA SER A 93 -2.27 -28.84 -93.46
C SER A 93 -1.86 -28.20 -92.14
N MET A 94 -2.12 -28.88 -91.02
CA MET A 94 -1.65 -28.40 -89.72
C MET A 94 -0.13 -28.33 -89.76
N SER A 95 0.44 -27.17 -89.41
CA SER A 95 1.87 -27.03 -89.23
C SER A 95 2.32 -27.90 -88.05
N VAL A 96 3.59 -28.32 -88.02
CA VAL A 96 4.18 -29.01 -86.86
C VAL A 96 3.97 -28.19 -85.59
N GLN A 97 4.06 -26.86 -85.69
CA GLN A 97 3.83 -25.93 -84.59
C GLN A 97 2.37 -25.94 -84.09
N ASP A 98 1.38 -26.03 -85.00
CA ASP A 98 -0.04 -26.13 -84.61
C ASP A 98 -0.35 -27.44 -83.85
N ILE A 99 0.39 -28.51 -84.16
CA ILE A 99 0.26 -29.81 -83.49
C ILE A 99 0.88 -29.74 -82.09
N GLU A 100 2.08 -29.16 -81.96
CA GLU A 100 2.75 -28.94 -80.67
C GLU A 100 1.92 -28.06 -79.73
N ASP A 101 1.37 -26.95 -80.24
CA ASP A 101 0.54 -26.05 -79.45
C ASP A 101 -0.74 -26.74 -78.94
N LYS A 102 -1.36 -27.63 -79.74
CA LYS A 102 -2.51 -28.43 -79.30
C LYS A 102 -2.14 -29.45 -78.22
N LEU A 103 -0.98 -30.08 -78.32
CA LEU A 103 -0.48 -31.01 -77.30
C LEU A 103 -0.14 -30.27 -76.00
N LYS A 104 0.50 -29.10 -76.10
CA LYS A 104 0.82 -28.24 -74.97
C LYS A 104 -0.45 -27.72 -74.28
N ALA A 105 -1.45 -27.26 -75.02
CA ALA A 105 -2.74 -26.85 -74.46
C ALA A 105 -3.51 -28.03 -73.82
N ALA A 106 -3.30 -29.27 -74.27
CA ALA A 106 -3.84 -30.45 -73.61
C ALA A 106 -3.10 -30.76 -72.29
N GLU A 107 -1.77 -30.61 -72.26
CA GLU A 107 -0.97 -30.76 -71.04
C GLU A 107 -1.28 -29.68 -70.01
N GLU A 108 -1.36 -28.40 -70.41
CA GLU A 108 -1.74 -27.30 -69.53
C GLU A 108 -3.14 -27.50 -68.92
N ARG A 109 -4.10 -28.04 -69.68
CA ARG A 109 -5.41 -28.41 -69.13
C ARG A 109 -5.33 -29.56 -68.13
N ARG A 110 -4.48 -30.57 -68.35
CA ARG A 110 -4.23 -31.64 -67.36
C ARG A 110 -3.64 -31.05 -66.08
N GLN A 111 -2.59 -30.24 -66.21
CA GLN A 111 -1.92 -29.61 -65.09
C GLN A 111 -2.85 -28.65 -64.33
N GLN A 112 -3.71 -27.90 -65.02
CA GLN A 112 -4.70 -27.04 -64.38
C GLN A 112 -5.73 -27.85 -63.58
N LEU A 113 -6.19 -28.99 -64.09
CA LEU A 113 -7.11 -29.87 -63.35
C LEU A 113 -6.46 -30.46 -62.11
N GLU A 114 -5.18 -30.85 -62.19
CA GLU A 114 -4.42 -31.34 -61.04
C GLU A 114 -4.17 -30.23 -60.02
N SER A 115 -3.74 -29.04 -60.46
CA SER A 115 -3.58 -27.86 -59.61
C SER A 115 -4.90 -27.51 -58.90
N ASN A 116 -6.03 -27.48 -59.61
CA ASN A 116 -7.34 -27.24 -59.02
C ASN A 116 -7.72 -28.30 -57.98
N LYS A 117 -7.41 -29.58 -58.22
CA LYS A 117 -7.63 -30.66 -57.24
C LYS A 117 -6.75 -30.44 -56.01
N MET A 118 -5.47 -30.13 -56.18
CA MET A 118 -4.55 -29.88 -55.08
C MET A 118 -5.00 -28.66 -54.26
N ALA A 119 -5.36 -27.55 -54.90
CA ALA A 119 -5.92 -26.37 -54.24
C ALA A 119 -7.20 -26.69 -53.44
N ALA A 120 -8.10 -27.52 -54.00
CA ALA A 120 -9.31 -27.95 -53.29
C ALA A 120 -8.99 -28.83 -52.06
N TRP A 121 -7.97 -29.70 -52.16
CA TRP A 121 -7.50 -30.49 -51.01
C TRP A 121 -6.84 -29.62 -49.94
N SER A 122 -5.95 -28.70 -50.33
CA SER A 122 -5.33 -27.73 -49.42
C SER A 122 -6.37 -26.89 -48.69
N ALA A 123 -7.40 -26.38 -49.40
CA ALA A 123 -8.48 -25.62 -48.79
C ALA A 123 -9.28 -26.44 -47.75
N LYS A 124 -9.50 -27.74 -48.00
CA LYS A 124 -10.16 -28.64 -47.02
C LYS A 124 -9.29 -28.85 -45.78
N ILE A 125 -7.99 -29.06 -45.95
CA ILE A 125 -7.05 -29.22 -44.84
C ILE A 125 -7.01 -27.95 -43.99
N MET A 126 -6.86 -26.77 -44.61
CA MET A 126 -6.89 -25.49 -43.91
C MET A 126 -8.18 -25.28 -43.11
N LYS A 127 -9.34 -25.70 -43.65
CA LYS A 127 -10.62 -25.60 -42.94
C LYS A 127 -10.67 -26.52 -41.70
N ILE A 128 -10.08 -27.72 -41.78
CA ILE A 128 -9.99 -28.65 -40.65
C ILE A 128 -9.04 -28.09 -39.58
N GLU A 129 -7.88 -27.58 -39.98
CA GLU A 129 -6.92 -26.97 -39.07
C GLU A 129 -7.50 -25.74 -38.36
N GLU A 130 -8.20 -24.87 -39.08
CA GLU A 130 -8.85 -23.69 -38.50
C GLU A 130 -9.97 -24.08 -37.52
N ALA A 131 -10.76 -25.12 -37.84
CA ALA A 131 -11.76 -25.64 -36.90
C ALA A 131 -11.12 -26.21 -35.63
N SER A 132 -10.00 -26.94 -35.77
CA SER A 132 -9.21 -27.46 -34.64
C SER A 132 -8.63 -26.34 -33.79
N ARG A 133 -8.04 -25.31 -34.43
CA ARG A 133 -7.49 -24.13 -33.77
C ARG A 133 -8.56 -23.39 -32.96
N LYS A 134 -9.74 -23.13 -33.55
CA LYS A 134 -10.86 -22.48 -32.84
C LYS A 134 -11.35 -23.31 -31.65
N LYS A 135 -11.43 -24.63 -31.78
CA LYS A 135 -11.79 -25.52 -30.66
C LYS A 135 -10.77 -25.41 -29.53
N ASN A 136 -9.47 -25.46 -29.85
CA ASN A 136 -8.41 -25.33 -28.86
C ASN A 136 -8.43 -23.95 -28.19
N GLU A 137 -8.61 -22.88 -28.97
CA GLU A 137 -8.72 -21.52 -28.45
C GLU A 137 -9.88 -21.37 -27.46
N LYS A 138 -11.07 -21.90 -27.77
CA LYS A 138 -12.21 -21.88 -26.83
C LYS A 138 -11.95 -22.70 -25.58
N THR A 139 -11.25 -23.82 -25.71
CA THR A 139 -10.85 -24.64 -24.56
C THR A 139 -9.86 -23.89 -23.67
N CYS A 140 -8.85 -23.26 -24.26
CA CYS A 140 -7.87 -22.45 -23.54
C CYS A 140 -8.54 -21.25 -22.85
N GLN A 141 -9.41 -20.53 -23.55
CA GLN A 141 -10.18 -19.40 -22.99
C GLN A 141 -11.03 -19.83 -21.79
N PHE A 142 -11.69 -20.99 -21.89
CA PHE A 142 -12.49 -21.50 -20.78
C PHE A 142 -11.63 -21.86 -19.56
N ILE A 143 -10.50 -22.54 -19.78
CA ILE A 143 -9.57 -22.92 -18.71
C ILE A 143 -8.99 -21.67 -18.05
N SER A 144 -8.51 -20.70 -18.83
CA SER A 144 -7.93 -19.46 -18.28
C SER A 144 -8.97 -18.66 -17.52
N ALA A 145 -10.15 -18.42 -18.10
CA ALA A 145 -11.22 -17.67 -17.43
C ALA A 145 -11.67 -18.33 -16.12
N THR A 146 -11.75 -19.67 -16.10
CA THR A 146 -12.13 -20.40 -14.88
C THR A 146 -11.04 -20.33 -13.81
N ARG A 147 -9.77 -20.45 -14.20
CA ARG A 147 -8.62 -20.32 -13.29
C ARG A 147 -8.56 -18.91 -12.71
N ASP A 148 -8.61 -17.89 -13.56
CA ASP A 148 -8.48 -16.50 -13.16
C ASP A 148 -9.67 -16.08 -12.27
N ALA A 149 -10.89 -16.59 -12.54
CA ALA A 149 -12.05 -16.37 -11.67
C ALA A 149 -11.91 -17.04 -10.29
N LEU A 150 -11.29 -18.23 -10.22
CA LEU A 150 -10.99 -18.89 -8.95
C LEU A 150 -9.93 -18.11 -8.17
N GLU A 151 -8.86 -17.70 -8.85
CA GLU A 151 -7.77 -16.92 -8.25
C GLU A 151 -8.29 -15.58 -7.71
N GLN A 152 -9.15 -14.88 -8.45
CA GLN A 152 -9.81 -13.66 -7.97
C GLN A 152 -10.69 -13.91 -6.74
N LYS A 153 -11.46 -15.01 -6.71
CA LYS A 153 -12.29 -15.35 -5.54
C LYS A 153 -11.44 -15.66 -4.31
N MET A 154 -10.34 -16.38 -4.48
CA MET A 154 -9.41 -16.68 -3.39
C MET A 154 -8.70 -15.41 -2.90
N GLY A 155 -8.21 -14.56 -3.82
CA GLY A 155 -7.60 -13.28 -3.50
C GLY A 155 -8.54 -12.38 -2.72
N THR A 156 -9.76 -12.16 -3.21
CA THR A 156 -10.76 -11.34 -2.50
C THR A 156 -11.17 -11.91 -1.14
N HIS A 157 -11.18 -13.24 -0.97
CA HIS A 157 -11.43 -13.86 0.33
C HIS A 157 -10.28 -13.60 1.32
N VAL A 158 -9.03 -13.72 0.86
CA VAL A 158 -7.84 -13.41 1.66
C VAL A 158 -7.83 -11.93 2.04
N GLU A 159 -8.04 -11.03 1.09
CA GLU A 159 -8.09 -9.58 1.33
C GLU A 159 -9.16 -9.20 2.37
N LYS A 160 -10.38 -9.77 2.27
CA LYS A 160 -11.44 -9.52 3.26
C LYS A 160 -11.06 -10.03 4.65
N ARG A 161 -10.43 -11.21 4.72
CA ARG A 161 -9.96 -11.79 5.98
C ARG A 161 -8.86 -10.94 6.60
N GLU A 162 -7.89 -10.49 5.80
CA GLU A 162 -6.79 -9.66 6.25
C GLU A 162 -7.26 -8.26 6.68
N ALA A 163 -8.18 -7.66 5.93
CA ALA A 163 -8.81 -6.39 6.30
C ALA A 163 -9.53 -6.51 7.66
N TYR A 164 -10.31 -7.58 7.87
CA TYR A 164 -10.98 -7.84 9.15
C TYR A 164 -9.98 -8.00 10.31
N ILE A 165 -8.92 -8.80 10.12
CA ILE A 165 -7.90 -9.00 11.15
C ILE A 165 -7.16 -7.69 11.45
N THR A 166 -6.90 -6.88 10.41
CA THR A 166 -6.20 -5.60 10.55
C THR A 166 -7.05 -4.57 11.29
N ASP A 167 -8.34 -4.47 10.99
CA ASP A 167 -9.30 -3.64 11.72
C ASP A 167 -9.37 -4.04 13.20
N LEU A 168 -9.46 -5.35 13.50
CA LEU A 168 -9.46 -5.84 14.87
C LEU A 168 -8.16 -5.51 15.62
N ARG A 169 -7.00 -5.67 14.95
CA ARG A 169 -5.69 -5.31 15.52
C ARG A 169 -5.59 -3.81 15.77
N SER A 170 -6.11 -2.97 14.88
CA SER A 170 -6.14 -1.51 15.06
C SER A 170 -6.96 -1.14 16.29
N LYS A 171 -8.18 -1.66 16.41
CA LYS A 171 -9.05 -1.40 17.57
C LYS A 171 -8.42 -1.83 18.89
N LEU A 172 -7.73 -2.97 18.92
CA LEU A 172 -7.00 -3.42 20.10
C LEU A 172 -5.83 -2.50 20.43
N LYS A 173 -5.07 -2.06 19.43
CA LYS A 173 -3.98 -1.10 19.60
C LYS A 173 -4.50 0.23 20.18
N ASP A 174 -5.56 0.78 19.62
CA ASP A 174 -6.18 2.02 20.08
C ASP A 174 -6.69 1.88 21.52
N HIS A 175 -7.25 0.73 21.88
CA HIS A 175 -7.68 0.45 23.25
C HIS A 175 -6.49 0.45 24.23
N ILE A 176 -5.39 -0.24 23.89
CA ILE A 176 -4.17 -0.27 24.71
C ILE A 176 -3.61 1.14 24.88
N GLU A 177 -3.55 1.94 23.81
CA GLU A 177 -3.06 3.32 23.86
C GLU A 177 -3.94 4.20 24.77
N ASN A 178 -5.26 4.06 24.69
CA ASN A 178 -6.19 4.78 25.56
C ASN A 178 -6.07 4.38 27.04
N VAL A 179 -5.87 3.10 27.33
CA VAL A 179 -5.61 2.59 28.69
C VAL A 179 -4.31 3.20 29.23
N GLU A 180 -3.26 3.19 28.42
CA GLU A 180 -1.95 3.74 28.80
C GLU A 180 -2.00 5.26 29.03
N LYS A 181 -2.70 6.00 28.17
CA LYS A 181 -2.96 7.43 28.36
C LYS A 181 -3.70 7.70 29.67
N THR A 182 -4.70 6.87 30.01
CA THR A 182 -5.45 6.99 31.26
C THR A 182 -4.55 6.70 32.47
N ARG A 183 -3.71 5.66 32.39
CA ARG A 183 -2.72 5.32 33.44
C ARG A 183 -1.77 6.50 33.70
N LEU A 184 -1.14 7.03 32.66
CA LEU A 184 -0.22 8.16 32.76
C LEU A 184 -0.92 9.42 33.31
N SER A 185 -2.15 9.68 32.88
CA SER A 185 -2.94 10.80 33.41
C SER A 185 -3.20 10.66 34.91
N LEU A 186 -3.50 9.45 35.40
CA LEU A 186 -3.71 9.20 36.83
C LEU A 186 -2.42 9.31 37.62
N GLU A 187 -1.28 8.88 37.06
CA GLU A 187 0.04 9.04 37.68
C GLU A 187 0.41 10.52 37.84
N VAL A 188 0.21 11.33 36.81
CA VAL A 188 0.46 12.78 36.87
C VAL A 188 -0.45 13.44 37.91
N GLN A 189 -1.75 13.15 37.92
CA GLN A 189 -2.68 13.70 38.93
C GLN A 189 -2.28 13.29 40.35
N THR A 190 -1.82 12.05 40.54
CA THR A 190 -1.38 11.56 41.86
C THR A 190 -0.12 12.29 42.32
N GLU A 191 0.84 12.51 41.41
CA GLU A 191 2.07 13.24 41.73
C GLU A 191 1.81 14.73 41.98
N GLU A 192 0.92 15.36 41.22
CA GLU A 192 0.48 16.74 41.48
C GLU A 192 -0.15 16.88 42.86
N VAL A 193 -1.03 15.95 43.26
CA VAL A 193 -1.64 15.94 44.60
C VAL A 193 -0.56 15.73 45.67
N ARG A 194 0.38 14.82 45.45
CA ARG A 194 1.49 14.56 46.37
C ARG A 194 2.37 15.80 46.57
N SER A 195 2.80 16.43 45.48
CA SER A 195 3.61 17.65 45.50
C SER A 195 2.87 18.79 46.20
N ALA A 196 1.57 18.98 45.92
CA ALA A 196 0.77 19.99 46.59
C ALA A 196 0.64 19.77 48.11
N ILE A 197 0.59 18.50 48.56
CA ILE A 197 0.58 18.17 49.99
C ILE A 197 1.96 18.47 50.60
N GLU A 198 3.05 18.08 49.93
CA GLU A 198 4.41 18.34 50.39
C GLU A 198 4.69 19.84 50.55
N ASP A 199 4.29 20.65 49.58
CA ASP A 199 4.46 22.11 49.62
C ASP A 199 3.65 22.76 50.76
N LYS A 200 2.42 22.27 51.01
CA LYS A 200 1.62 22.72 52.15
C LYS A 200 2.28 22.36 53.48
N LEU A 201 2.80 21.14 53.62
CA LEU A 201 3.49 20.71 54.84
C LEU A 201 4.77 21.52 55.08
N LYS A 202 5.54 21.78 54.02
CA LYS A 202 6.76 22.59 54.07
C LYS A 202 6.44 24.03 54.46
N THR A 203 5.41 24.63 53.85
CA THR A 203 4.95 25.99 54.16
C THR A 203 4.45 26.09 55.61
N ALA A 204 3.66 25.12 56.07
CA ALA A 204 3.19 25.08 57.45
C ALA A 204 4.34 24.91 58.45
N SER A 205 5.36 24.09 58.12
CA SER A 205 6.56 23.97 58.95
C SER A 205 7.32 25.28 59.03
N GLN A 206 7.59 25.92 57.89
CA GLN A 206 8.29 27.20 57.84
C GLN A 206 7.55 28.28 58.64
N GLN A 207 6.22 28.33 58.54
CA GLN A 207 5.41 29.28 59.32
C GLN A 207 5.51 29.04 60.83
N ARG A 208 5.55 27.77 61.28
CA ARG A 208 5.77 27.44 62.70
C ARG A 208 7.16 27.88 63.14
N ASP A 209 8.18 27.58 62.36
CA ASP A 209 9.57 27.92 62.67
C ASP A 209 9.77 29.44 62.73
N ASP A 210 9.20 30.18 61.77
CA ASP A 210 9.22 31.65 61.75
C ASP A 210 8.48 32.25 62.95
N ASN A 211 7.36 31.66 63.36
CA ASN A 211 6.60 32.12 64.52
C ASN A 211 7.39 31.91 65.82
N ILE A 212 7.95 30.71 66.01
CA ILE A 212 8.80 30.38 67.16
C ILE A 212 10.02 31.31 67.18
N LYS A 213 10.69 31.51 66.04
CA LYS A 213 11.83 32.42 65.91
C LYS A 213 11.47 33.84 66.35
N LYS A 214 10.33 34.38 65.90
CA LYS A 214 9.85 35.71 66.32
C LYS A 214 9.57 35.78 67.82
N MET A 215 9.03 34.72 68.42
CA MET A 215 8.79 34.66 69.87
C MET A 215 10.11 34.67 70.65
N LEU A 216 11.09 33.85 70.23
CA LEU A 216 12.41 33.79 70.85
C LEU A 216 13.16 35.12 70.72
N GLU A 217 13.05 35.80 69.58
CA GLU A 217 13.68 37.11 69.36
C GLU A 217 13.11 38.19 70.30
N ARG A 218 11.78 38.24 70.48
CA ARG A 218 11.14 39.13 71.47
C ARG A 218 11.57 38.83 72.90
N LEU A 219 11.71 37.55 73.27
CA LEU A 219 12.19 37.17 74.60
C LEU A 219 13.64 37.63 74.81
N LYS A 220 14.49 37.45 73.80
CA LYS A 220 15.89 37.91 73.82
C LYS A 220 15.98 39.44 73.95
N GLU A 221 15.19 40.19 73.19
CA GLU A 221 15.09 41.66 73.30
C GLU A 221 14.67 42.10 74.71
N HIS A 222 13.69 41.40 75.30
CA HIS A 222 13.24 41.69 76.66
C HIS A 222 14.34 41.38 77.71
N GLU A 223 15.04 40.25 77.58
CA GLU A 223 16.18 39.94 78.45
C GLU A 223 17.28 41.00 78.36
N GLU A 224 17.60 41.46 77.14
CA GLU A 224 18.57 42.53 76.92
C GLU A 224 18.13 43.85 77.58
N GLN A 225 16.85 44.20 77.47
CA GLN A 225 16.30 45.39 78.12
C GLN A 225 16.35 45.28 79.64
N VAL A 226 16.03 44.11 80.21
CA VAL A 226 16.14 43.86 81.65
C VAL A 226 17.60 43.97 82.10
N ALA A 227 18.56 43.44 81.34
CA ALA A 227 19.98 43.57 81.63
C ALA A 227 20.42 45.04 81.63
N LYS A 228 20.03 45.83 80.61
CA LYS A 228 20.29 47.29 80.55
C LYS A 228 19.73 48.03 81.76
N VAL A 229 18.49 47.75 82.16
CA VAL A 229 17.86 48.38 83.34
C VAL A 229 18.60 47.99 84.63
N ARG A 230 18.99 46.73 84.78
CA ARG A 230 19.80 46.28 85.94
C ARG A 230 21.13 47.01 86.00
N GLU A 231 21.84 47.09 84.88
CA GLU A 231 23.11 47.81 84.78
C GLU A 231 22.95 49.30 85.13
N GLN A 232 21.94 49.97 84.56
CA GLN A 232 21.62 51.36 84.88
C GLN A 232 21.31 51.57 86.37
N ASN A 233 20.57 50.66 87.00
CA ASN A 233 20.26 50.73 88.42
C ASN A 233 21.52 50.49 89.29
N THR A 234 22.39 49.56 88.90
CA THR A 234 23.68 49.33 89.58
C THR A 234 24.54 50.59 89.56
N VAL A 235 24.65 51.26 88.40
CA VAL A 235 25.41 52.52 88.28
C VAL A 235 24.81 53.61 89.16
N LYS A 236 23.47 53.76 89.18
CA LYS A 236 22.80 54.73 90.06
C LYS A 236 23.02 54.44 91.54
N LEU A 237 22.98 53.18 91.95
CA LEU A 237 23.27 52.78 93.33
C LEU A 237 24.72 53.12 93.70
N GLN A 238 25.68 52.81 92.84
CA GLN A 238 27.09 53.19 93.05
C GLN A 238 27.27 54.71 93.16
N GLN A 239 26.57 55.50 92.35
CA GLN A 239 26.60 56.96 92.45
C GLN A 239 26.01 57.46 93.77
N LEU A 240 24.91 56.87 94.24
CA LEU A 240 24.32 57.21 95.53
C LEU A 240 25.23 56.82 96.70
N ASP A 241 25.87 55.65 96.64
CA ASP A 241 26.84 55.20 97.65
C ASP A 241 28.03 56.16 97.73
N LEU A 242 28.59 56.56 96.59
CA LEU A 242 29.67 57.56 96.53
C LEU A 242 29.22 58.91 97.10
N ALA A 243 28.01 59.38 96.76
CA ALA A 243 27.48 60.63 97.29
C ALA A 243 27.27 60.59 98.82
N ILE A 244 26.84 59.44 99.36
CA ILE A 244 26.72 59.24 100.81
C ILE A 244 28.10 59.25 101.47
N GLN A 245 29.08 58.54 100.90
CA GLN A 245 30.46 58.53 101.39
C GLN A 245 31.05 59.95 101.40
N GLU A 246 30.90 60.70 100.31
CA GLU A 246 31.37 62.08 100.23
C GLU A 246 30.72 62.97 101.31
N LYS A 247 29.42 62.81 101.57
CA LYS A 247 28.72 63.55 102.64
C LYS A 247 29.24 63.18 104.03
N LEU A 248 29.55 61.90 104.27
CA LEU A 248 30.14 61.45 105.53
C LEU A 248 31.55 62.02 105.73
N GLU A 249 32.39 62.00 104.69
CA GLU A 249 33.74 62.60 104.71
C GLU A 249 33.68 64.12 104.95
N GLN A 250 32.78 64.83 104.26
CA GLN A 250 32.55 66.26 104.49
C GLN A 250 32.12 66.53 105.94
N ALA A 251 31.25 65.71 106.51
CA ALA A 251 30.82 65.83 107.90
C ALA A 251 31.97 65.54 108.89
N GLN A 252 32.78 64.52 108.63
CA GLN A 252 33.98 64.21 109.41
C GLN A 252 35.01 65.33 109.35
N SER A 253 35.34 65.82 108.16
CA SER A 253 36.29 66.93 107.98
C SER A 253 35.82 68.21 108.70
N ARG A 254 34.52 68.54 108.63
CA ARG A 254 33.95 69.66 109.40
C ARG A 254 34.10 69.46 110.91
N LYS A 255 33.88 68.24 111.39
CA LYS A 255 34.07 67.90 112.80
C LYS A 255 35.53 68.07 113.22
N GLU A 256 36.47 67.57 112.43
CA GLU A 256 37.91 67.71 112.66
C GLU A 256 38.37 69.18 112.64
N GLN A 257 37.87 69.98 111.68
CA GLN A 257 38.10 71.42 111.62
C GLN A 257 37.62 72.11 112.90
N LEU A 258 36.39 71.85 113.34
CA LEU A 258 35.86 72.40 114.59
C LEU A 258 36.68 71.96 115.82
N GLU A 259 37.10 70.70 115.89
CA GLU A 259 37.98 70.20 116.96
C GLU A 259 39.36 70.88 116.93
N GLN A 260 39.93 71.09 115.74
CA GLN A 260 41.21 71.76 115.57
C GLN A 260 41.12 73.24 115.93
N GLU A 261 40.08 73.95 115.50
CA GLU A 261 39.78 75.32 115.92
C GLU A 261 39.63 75.41 117.45
N GLN A 262 38.97 74.44 118.09
CA GLN A 262 38.87 74.38 119.55
C GLN A 262 40.23 74.16 120.21
N LYS A 263 41.05 73.23 119.70
CA LYS A 263 42.42 72.98 120.19
C LYS A 263 43.32 74.20 120.02
N GLU A 264 43.22 74.92 118.91
CA GLU A 264 43.98 76.15 118.66
C GLU A 264 43.54 77.28 119.60
N LYS A 265 42.23 77.44 119.84
CA LYS A 265 41.71 78.35 120.87
C LYS A 265 42.29 78.00 122.24
N LEU A 266 42.28 76.73 122.64
CA LEU A 266 42.90 76.27 123.89
C LEU A 266 44.40 76.60 123.95
N LYS A 267 45.17 76.30 122.90
CA LYS A 267 46.60 76.67 122.81
C LYS A 267 46.82 78.18 122.87
N SER A 268 45.95 78.99 122.28
CA SER A 268 46.04 80.45 122.34
C SER A 268 45.79 80.97 123.76
N TYR A 269 44.83 80.38 124.48
CA TYR A 269 44.60 80.68 125.89
C TYR A 269 45.79 80.25 126.75
N GLU A 270 46.40 79.10 126.48
CA GLU A 270 47.59 78.62 127.16
C GLU A 270 48.82 79.51 126.91
N LYS A 271 49.08 79.88 125.64
CA LYS A 271 50.12 80.87 125.29
C LYS A 271 49.89 82.22 125.94
N ARG A 272 48.64 82.70 126.00
CA ARG A 272 48.30 83.94 126.70
C ARG A 272 48.56 83.81 128.20
N ALA A 273 48.19 82.68 128.81
CA ALA A 273 48.50 82.40 130.21
C ALA A 273 50.03 82.34 130.45
N GLU A 274 50.78 81.78 129.51
CA GLU A 274 52.24 81.72 129.56
C GLU A 274 52.91 83.08 129.41
N LEU A 275 52.43 83.93 128.49
CA LEU A 275 52.85 85.33 128.38
C LEU A 275 52.53 86.11 129.65
N VAL A 276 51.37 85.88 130.28
CA VAL A 276 51.05 86.48 131.58
C VAL A 276 52.00 85.98 132.67
N ARG A 277 52.37 84.69 132.68
CA ARG A 277 53.40 84.14 133.59
C ARG A 277 54.78 84.74 133.34
N GLN A 278 55.18 84.89 132.07
CA GLN A 278 56.46 85.50 131.69
C GLN A 278 56.49 87.00 132.02
N ASN A 279 55.42 87.75 131.75
CA ASN A 279 55.30 89.15 132.17
C ASN A 279 55.32 89.28 133.70
N LYS A 280 54.67 88.35 134.43
CA LYS A 280 54.78 88.28 135.89
C LYS A 280 56.23 88.01 136.33
N ALA A 281 56.92 87.07 135.68
CA ALA A 281 58.32 86.76 135.97
C ALA A 281 59.28 87.92 135.61
N GLN A 282 59.04 88.61 134.49
CA GLN A 282 59.80 89.79 134.07
C GLN A 282 59.54 90.99 134.99
N LEU A 283 58.31 91.22 135.44
CA LEU A 283 58.01 92.26 136.44
C LEU A 283 58.64 91.96 137.82
N VAL A 284 58.80 90.68 138.17
CA VAL A 284 59.55 90.23 139.35
C VAL A 284 61.07 90.39 139.14
N ALA A 285 61.60 90.12 137.94
CA ALA A 285 63.02 90.26 137.61
C ALA A 285 63.47 91.74 137.42
N GLU A 286 62.59 92.61 136.93
CA GLU A 286 62.82 94.06 136.76
C GLU A 286 62.49 94.87 138.02
N GLY A 287 62.14 94.22 139.14
CA GLY A 287 61.96 94.87 140.44
C GLY A 287 60.74 95.79 140.57
N LYS A 288 59.72 95.64 139.71
CA LYS A 288 58.47 96.43 139.75
C LYS A 288 57.30 95.73 140.45
N LEU A 289 57.44 94.47 140.89
CA LEU A 289 56.48 93.75 141.74
C LEU A 289 57.20 92.93 142.82
N ILE A 290 56.80 93.14 144.08
CA ILE A 290 57.27 92.41 145.28
C ILE A 290 56.58 91.04 145.31
N PRO A 291 57.29 89.92 145.60
CA PRO A 291 56.62 88.65 145.83
C PRO A 291 55.81 88.74 147.14
N SER A 292 54.50 88.74 147.01
CA SER A 292 53.60 88.45 148.13
C SER A 292 53.62 86.96 148.39
N SER A 293 54.23 86.55 149.49
CA SER A 293 54.10 85.21 150.05
C SER A 293 52.62 84.89 150.28
N GLY A 294 52.16 83.83 149.64
CA GLY A 294 50.85 83.20 149.82
C GLY A 294 50.96 81.77 149.31
#